data_AF-A0A1D9GUL0-F1
#
_entry.id   AF-A0A1D9GUL0-F1
#
_cell.length_a   1.000
_cell.length_b   1.000
_cell.length_c   1.000
_cell.angle_alpha   90.00
_cell.angle_beta   90.00
_cell.angle_gamma   90.00
#
_symmetry.space_group_name_H-M   'P 1'
#
loop_
_entity.id
_entity.type
_entity.pdbx_description
1 polymer ?
#
loop_
_entity_poly.entity_id
_entity_poly.type
_entity_poly.pdbx_seq_one_letter_code
_entity_poly.pdbx_strand_id
1 'polypeptide(L)'
;MQERTHRYKGFTIRLAVPDAIGVGDGHGWVRITGPDESVGVRFTPDWMQLPITIREIEACLLAYATGLIDSELAGGFGVDLEVG
;
A
#
# COMPACT_ATOMS: atom_id res chain seq x y z
N MET A 1 -9.14 -10.74 -6.10
CA MET A 1 -8.08 -9.94 -5.46
C MET A 1 -7.93 -10.46 -4.05
N GLN A 2 -6.73 -10.84 -3.64
CA GLN A 2 -6.47 -11.42 -2.32
C GLN A 2 -5.94 -10.35 -1.37
N GLU A 3 -6.56 -10.27 -0.19
CA GLU A 3 -6.05 -9.41 0.87
C GLU A 3 -5.00 -10.12 1.73
N ARG A 4 -3.98 -9.36 2.11
CA ARG A 4 -2.87 -9.77 2.98
C ARG A 4 -2.69 -8.73 4.06
N THR A 5 -2.53 -9.18 5.30
CA THR A 5 -2.35 -8.29 6.46
C THR A 5 -0.95 -8.46 7.03
N HIS A 6 -0.25 -7.35 7.22
CA HIS A 6 1.07 -7.28 7.81
C HIS A 6 1.04 -6.30 8.99
N ARG A 7 1.88 -6.54 10.00
CA ARG A 7 2.11 -5.59 11.09
C ARG A 7 3.51 -5.01 10.97
N TYR A 8 3.62 -3.69 11.09
CA TYR A 8 4.88 -3.00 10.97
C TYR A 8 4.92 -1.76 11.88
N LYS A 9 5.86 -1.71 12.83
CA LYS A 9 6.06 -0.59 13.77
C LYS A 9 4.78 -0.08 14.47
N GLY A 10 3.88 -0.99 14.83
CA GLY A 10 2.61 -0.66 15.49
C GLY A 10 1.46 -0.30 14.53
N PHE A 11 1.74 -0.21 13.23
CA PHE A 11 0.72 -0.05 12.19
C PHE A 11 0.28 -1.41 11.65
N THR A 12 -0.97 -1.45 11.18
CA THR A 12 -1.51 -2.57 10.40
C THR A 12 -1.53 -2.16 8.93
N ILE A 13 -0.88 -2.95 8.10
CA ILE A 13 -0.84 -2.78 6.64
C ILE A 13 -1.71 -3.86 6.02
N ARG A 14 -2.75 -3.47 5.29
CA ARG A 14 -3.54 -4.35 4.43
C ARG A 14 -3.17 -4.09 2.99
N LEU A 15 -2.73 -5.14 2.32
CA LEU A 15 -2.45 -5.13 0.89
C LEU A 15 -3.59 -5.87 0.20
N ALA A 16 -4.08 -5.35 -0.90
CA ALA A 16 -4.86 -6.14 -1.83
C ALA A 16 -4.04 -6.40 -3.07
N VAL A 17 -3.83 -7.67 -3.37
CA VAL A 17 -2.97 -8.15 -4.44
C VAL A 17 -3.87 -8.78 -5.52
N PRO A 18 -3.70 -8.43 -6.81
CA PRO A 18 -4.50 -9.02 -7.88
C PRO A 18 -4.23 -10.54 -8.00
N ASP A 19 -5.26 -11.29 -8.43
CA ASP A 19 -5.17 -12.76 -8.56
C ASP A 19 -4.48 -13.19 -9.85
N ALA A 20 -4.43 -12.29 -10.84
CA ALA A 20 -3.81 -12.49 -12.13
C ALA A 20 -3.23 -11.16 -12.63
N ILE A 21 -2.25 -11.24 -13.51
CA ILE A 21 -1.66 -10.07 -14.17
C ILE A 21 -2.40 -9.86 -15.47
N GLY A 22 -3.27 -8.86 -15.50
CA GLY A 22 -4.13 -8.54 -16.63
C GLY A 22 -4.06 -7.08 -17.00
N VAL A 23 -4.32 -6.78 -18.27
CA VAL A 23 -4.46 -5.41 -18.77
C VAL A 23 -5.83 -4.89 -18.33
N GLY A 24 -5.86 -3.96 -17.37
CA GLY A 24 -7.08 -3.26 -16.93
C GLY A 24 -7.60 -3.61 -15.54
N ASP A 25 -7.09 -4.68 -14.91
CA ASP A 25 -7.50 -5.04 -13.54
C ASP A 25 -6.50 -4.51 -12.51
N GLY A 26 -7.04 -3.81 -11.50
CA GLY A 26 -6.33 -2.90 -10.61
C GLY A 26 -5.01 -3.43 -10.05
N HIS A 27 -4.01 -2.54 -10.01
CA HIS A 27 -2.61 -2.80 -9.66
C HIS A 27 -2.35 -3.01 -8.17
N GLY A 28 -3.35 -3.54 -7.47
CA GLY A 28 -3.39 -3.64 -6.03
C GLY A 28 -3.72 -2.32 -5.33
N TRP A 29 -3.83 -2.38 -4.02
CA TRP A 29 -3.90 -1.19 -3.17
C TRP A 29 -3.26 -1.47 -1.81
N VAL A 30 -2.88 -0.41 -1.13
CA VAL A 30 -2.38 -0.42 0.26
C VAL A 30 -3.38 0.32 1.13
N ARG A 31 -3.64 -0.22 2.32
CA ARG A 31 -4.28 0.50 3.43
C ARG A 31 -3.38 0.37 4.65
N ILE A 32 -3.06 1.50 5.26
CA ILE A 32 -2.28 1.57 6.49
C ILE A 32 -3.21 2.10 7.56
N THR A 33 -3.33 1.43 8.69
CA THR A 33 -4.12 1.89 9.85
C THR A 33 -3.26 1.94 11.10
N GLY A 34 -3.58 2.88 11.98
CA GLY A 34 -3.00 2.92 13.32
C GLY A 34 -3.42 1.73 14.21
N PRO A 35 -2.93 1.67 15.45
CA PRO A 35 -3.14 0.55 16.39
C PRO A 35 -4.62 0.26 16.67
N ASP A 36 -5.46 1.29 16.69
CA ASP A 36 -6.90 1.19 17.01
C ASP A 36 -7.78 1.03 15.75
N GLU A 37 -7.17 0.80 14.58
CA GLU A 37 -7.81 0.66 13.27
C GLU A 37 -8.70 1.84 12.81
N SER A 38 -8.73 2.93 13.58
CA SER A 38 -9.72 4.01 13.51
C SER A 38 -9.41 5.08 12.45
N VAL A 39 -8.12 5.32 12.14
CA VAL A 39 -7.67 6.28 11.11
C VAL A 39 -6.55 5.63 10.30
N GLY A 40 -6.64 5.77 8.97
CA GLY A 40 -5.68 5.17 8.07
C GLY A 40 -5.75 5.74 6.66
N VAL A 41 -4.65 5.63 5.93
CA VAL A 41 -4.55 6.04 4.54
C VAL A 41 -4.78 4.81 3.67
N ARG A 42 -5.57 4.97 2.60
CA ARG A 42 -5.69 3.98 1.53
C ARG A 42 -5.28 4.62 0.22
N PHE A 43 -4.42 3.95 -0.53
CA PHE A 43 -3.96 4.42 -1.82
C PHE A 43 -3.69 3.25 -2.77
N THR A 44 -3.72 3.54 -4.06
CA THR A 44 -3.24 2.66 -5.12
C THR A 44 -2.01 3.31 -5.72
N PRO A 45 -0.82 2.67 -5.67
CA PRO A 45 0.33 3.22 -6.34
C PRO A 45 0.09 3.31 -7.84
N ASP A 46 0.44 4.45 -8.42
CA ASP A 46 0.56 4.58 -9.86
C ASP A 46 1.95 4.08 -10.29
N TRP A 47 1.98 3.01 -11.08
CA TRP A 47 3.23 2.33 -11.44
C TRP A 47 3.70 2.80 -12.81
N MET A 48 4.87 3.44 -12.88
CA MET A 48 5.49 3.74 -14.19
C MET A 48 5.83 2.48 -14.98
N GLN A 49 6.21 1.40 -14.29
CA GLN A 49 6.41 0.07 -14.86
C GLN A 49 5.75 -0.96 -13.95
N LEU A 50 4.89 -1.78 -14.54
CA LEU A 50 4.18 -2.81 -13.78
C LEU A 50 5.15 -3.92 -13.35
N PRO A 51 5.08 -4.35 -12.07
CA PRO A 51 5.77 -5.56 -11.64
C PRO A 51 5.29 -6.76 -12.47
N ILE A 52 6.21 -7.67 -12.80
CA ILE A 52 5.99 -8.73 -13.81
C ILE A 52 5.31 -9.95 -13.17
N THR A 53 5.36 -10.08 -11.84
CA THR A 53 4.78 -11.20 -11.08
C THR A 53 3.91 -10.71 -9.92
N ILE A 54 2.91 -11.51 -9.53
CA ILE A 54 2.04 -11.25 -8.37
C ILE A 54 2.87 -11.07 -7.09
N ARG A 55 3.94 -11.88 -6.95
CA ARG A 55 4.87 -11.81 -5.83
C ARG A 55 5.62 -10.48 -5.79
N GLU A 56 6.03 -9.95 -6.94
CA GLU A 56 6.67 -8.63 -7.02
C GLU A 56 5.66 -7.52 -6.70
N ILE A 57 4.41 -7.63 -7.15
CA ILE A 57 3.35 -6.66 -6.79
C ILE A 57 3.20 -6.60 -5.26
N GLU A 58 3.07 -7.75 -4.60
CA GLU A 58 2.98 -7.81 -3.13
C GLU A 58 4.22 -7.20 -2.45
N ALA A 59 5.42 -7.55 -2.92
CA ALA A 59 6.67 -7.04 -2.36
C ALA A 59 6.80 -5.52 -2.55
N CYS A 60 6.47 -4.99 -3.72
CA CYS A 60 6.50 -3.56 -4.02
C CYS A 60 5.47 -2.79 -3.20
N LEU A 61 4.24 -3.30 -3.09
CA LEU A 61 3.20 -2.70 -2.24
C LEU A 61 3.62 -2.64 -0.77
N LEU A 62 4.20 -3.73 -0.26
CA LEU A 62 4.68 -3.78 1.12
C LEU A 62 5.85 -2.80 1.34
N ALA A 63 6.83 -2.79 0.44
CA ALA A 63 8.00 -1.92 0.53
C ALA A 63 7.59 -0.44 0.51
N TYR A 64 6.64 -0.07 -0.35
CA TYR A 64 6.11 1.28 -0.42
C TYR A 64 5.40 1.67 0.90
N ALA A 65 4.55 0.78 1.43
CA ALA A 65 3.87 1.01 2.71
C ALA A 65 4.84 1.20 3.87
N THR A 66 5.88 0.35 3.98
CA THR A 66 6.88 0.45 5.03
C THR A 66 7.76 1.69 4.87
N GLY A 67 8.09 2.07 3.63
CA GLY A 67 8.86 3.28 3.33
C GLY A 67 8.10 4.56 3.68
N LEU A 68 6.78 4.59 3.43
CA LEU A 68 5.91 5.67 3.90
C LEU A 68 5.92 5.74 5.41
N ILE A 69 5.63 4.65 6.12
CA ILE A 69 5.63 4.62 7.60
C ILE A 69 6.97 5.12 8.16
N ASP A 70 8.08 4.68 7.58
CA ASP A 70 9.41 5.11 8.00
C ASP A 70 9.65 6.61 7.76
N SER A 71 9.13 7.14 6.66
CA SER A 71 9.24 8.55 6.31
C SER A 71 8.29 9.43 7.16
N GLU A 72 7.09 8.95 7.49
CA GLU A 72 6.11 9.59 8.39
C GLU A 72 6.67 9.70 9.80
N LEU A 73 7.22 8.60 10.32
CA LEU A 73 7.86 8.58 11.63
C LEU A 73 9.12 9.46 11.67
N ALA A 74 9.73 9.76 10.52
CA ALA A 74 10.89 10.63 10.40
C ALA A 74 10.54 12.12 10.21
N GLY A 75 9.29 12.49 9.84
CA GLY A 75 8.98 13.88 9.50
C GLY A 75 7.52 14.31 9.35
N GLY A 76 6.52 13.45 9.61
CA GLY A 76 5.08 13.74 9.53
C GLY A 76 4.63 14.26 8.15
N PHE A 77 4.03 13.42 7.30
CA PHE A 77 3.59 13.88 5.99
C PHE A 77 2.39 14.83 6.11
N GLY A 78 2.54 15.99 5.48
CA GLY A 78 1.47 16.52 4.67
C GLY A 78 1.36 15.66 3.40
N VAL A 79 0.53 14.61 3.44
CA VAL A 79 0.03 13.99 2.21
C VAL A 79 -1.01 14.97 1.67
N ASP A 80 -0.65 15.75 0.66
CA ASP A 80 -1.61 16.60 -0.04
C ASP A 80 -2.48 15.69 -0.91
N LEU A 81 -3.64 15.31 -0.39
CA LEU A 81 -4.65 14.60 -1.14
C LEU A 81 -5.39 15.64 -1.98
N GLU A 82 -4.96 15.84 -3.24
CA GLU A 82 -5.79 16.54 -4.22
C GLU A 82 -7.09 15.76 -4.39
N VAL A 83 -8.19 16.34 -3.88
CA VAL A 83 -9.55 15.85 -4.12
C VAL A 83 -9.99 16.44 -5.45
N GLY A 84 -9.89 15.64 -6.51
CA GLY A 84 -10.52 15.91 -7.82
C GLY A 84 -11.97 15.46 -7.88
#